data_AF-A0A6G8RRY6-F1
#
_entry.id   AF-A0A6G8RRY6-F1
#
_cell.length_a   1.000
_cell.length_b   1.000
_cell.length_c   1.000
_cell.angle_alpha   90.00
_cell.angle_beta   90.00
_cell.angle_gamma   90.00
#
_symmetry.space_group_name_H-M   'P 1'
#
loop_
_entity.id
_entity.type
_entity.pdbx_description
1 polymer ?
#
loop_
_entity_poly.entity_id
_entity_poly.type
_entity_poly.pdbx_seq_one_letter_code
_entity_poly.pdbx_strand_id
1 'polypeptide(L)'
;MEPFSITATVLSGVVYDIIKTSAKLTLDNFKTKVKGWLIDDVTAQKVVDEINQISDLEDYSEKGLTKKLEQNEKLIEMLKTIKLDQSVRQVTQIHSGSGDNVAGDKNVTYKSDL
;
A
#
# COMPACT_ATOMS: atom_id res chain seq x y z
N MET A 1 16.89 1.85 9.52
CA MET A 1 15.75 1.38 8.73
C MET A 1 14.80 2.55 8.64
N GLU A 2 14.63 3.14 7.46
CA GLU A 2 13.67 4.23 7.26
C GLU A 2 12.28 3.73 7.67
N PRO A 3 11.48 4.52 8.42
CA PRO A 3 10.11 4.14 8.72
C PRO A 3 9.35 3.93 7.41
N PHE A 4 8.55 2.87 7.34
CA PHE A 4 7.74 2.63 6.15
C PHE A 4 6.57 3.61 6.13
N SER A 5 6.74 4.71 5.41
CA SER A 5 5.73 5.75 5.25
C SER A 5 4.76 5.38 4.12
N ILE A 6 3.52 5.87 4.21
CA ILE A 6 2.57 5.78 3.10
C ILE A 6 3.08 6.64 1.94
N THR A 7 3.05 6.08 0.73
CA THR A 7 3.44 6.80 -0.49
C THR A 7 2.21 7.18 -1.31
N ALA A 8 2.37 8.16 -2.21
CA ALA A 8 1.31 8.55 -3.14
C ALA A 8 0.84 7.38 -4.02
N THR A 9 1.73 6.46 -4.38
CA THR A 9 1.39 5.23 -5.13
C THR A 9 0.45 4.31 -4.35
N VAL A 10 0.67 4.14 -3.05
CA VAL A 10 -0.22 3.32 -2.22
C VAL A 10 -1.57 4.03 -2.04
N LEU A 11 -1.54 5.34 -1.82
CA LEU A 11 -2.75 6.14 -1.68
C LEU A 11 -3.59 6.16 -2.97
N SER A 12 -2.96 6.33 -4.14
CA SER A 12 -3.68 6.38 -5.42
C SER A 12 -4.37 5.07 -5.74
N GLY A 13 -3.76 3.92 -5.44
CA GLY A 13 -4.42 2.62 -5.57
C GLY A 13 -5.68 2.52 -4.70
N VAL A 14 -5.60 2.96 -3.44
CA VAL A 14 -6.77 3.01 -2.53
C VAL A 14 -7.87 3.92 -3.07
N VAL A 15 -7.53 5.12 -3.51
CA VAL A 15 -8.51 6.08 -4.04
C VAL A 15 -9.14 5.55 -5.34
N TYR A 16 -8.34 5.00 -6.24
CA TYR A 16 -8.80 4.41 -7.49
C TYR A 16 -9.80 3.27 -7.26
N ASP A 17 -9.50 2.38 -6.30
CA ASP A 17 -10.41 1.30 -5.89
C ASP A 17 -11.74 1.83 -5.35
N ILE A 18 -11.70 2.90 -4.56
CA ILE A 18 -12.91 3.52 -4.01
C ILE A 18 -13.75 4.13 -5.13
N ILE A 19 -13.15 4.95 -5.99
CA ILE A 19 -13.87 5.63 -7.08
C ILE A 19 -14.44 4.62 -8.09
N LYS A 20 -13.77 3.49 -8.31
CA LYS A 20 -14.32 2.42 -9.16
C LYS A 20 -15.54 1.71 -8.58
N THR A 21 -15.66 1.68 -7.26
CA THR A 21 -16.73 0.93 -6.57
C THR A 21 -17.79 1.84 -5.95
N SER A 22 -17.54 3.15 -5.92
CA SER A 22 -18.37 4.15 -5.26
C SER A 22 -18.36 5.44 -6.08
N ALA A 23 -19.49 6.15 -6.09
CA ALA A 23 -19.59 7.43 -6.81
C ALA A 23 -18.68 8.55 -6.25
N LYS A 24 -18.21 8.43 -5.00
CA LYS A 24 -17.40 9.47 -4.33
C LYS A 24 -16.49 8.89 -3.24
N LEU A 25 -15.35 9.56 -3.02
CA LEU A 25 -14.49 9.34 -1.86
C LEU A 25 -15.09 9.98 -0.59
N THR A 26 -15.30 9.18 0.45
CA THR A 26 -15.84 9.61 1.75
C THR A 26 -14.93 9.13 2.88
N LEU A 27 -15.06 9.71 4.08
CA LEU A 27 -14.29 9.25 5.24
C LEU A 27 -14.54 7.76 5.53
N ASP A 28 -15.79 7.32 5.46
CA ASP A 28 -16.16 5.95 5.78
C ASP A 28 -15.52 4.96 4.81
N ASN A 29 -15.72 5.14 3.50
CA ASN A 29 -15.14 4.20 2.53
C ASN A 29 -13.60 4.25 2.51
N PHE A 30 -13.00 5.41 2.77
CA PHE A 30 -11.57 5.54 2.96
C PHE A 30 -11.08 4.71 4.15
N LYS A 31 -11.67 4.90 5.35
CA LYS A 31 -11.33 4.14 6.56
C LYS A 31 -11.50 2.63 6.38
N THR A 32 -12.48 2.18 5.57
CA THR A 32 -12.63 0.74 5.30
C THR A 32 -11.46 0.14 4.52
N LYS A 33 -10.80 0.93 3.66
CA LYS A 33 -9.66 0.51 2.84
C LYS A 33 -8.33 0.64 3.56
N VAL A 34 -8.20 1.57 4.52
CA VAL A 34 -6.94 1.85 5.23
C VAL A 34 -6.84 1.23 6.62
N LYS A 35 -7.56 0.13 6.91
CA LYS A 35 -7.61 -0.50 8.25
C LYS A 35 -6.26 -0.92 8.86
N GLY A 36 -5.19 -1.01 8.06
CA GLY A 36 -3.82 -1.29 8.54
C GLY A 36 -2.94 -0.05 8.73
N TRP A 37 -3.51 1.15 8.56
CA TRP A 37 -2.80 2.41 8.73
C TRP A 37 -3.09 2.95 10.13
N LEU A 38 -2.04 3.35 10.84
CA LEU A 38 -2.15 4.05 12.11
C LEU A 38 -2.45 5.53 11.84
N ILE A 39 -3.68 5.80 11.43
CA ILE A 39 -4.21 7.12 11.10
C ILE A 39 -5.42 7.43 11.99
N ASP A 40 -5.43 8.61 12.61
CA ASP A 40 -6.58 9.09 13.38
C ASP A 40 -7.66 9.69 12.47
N ASP A 41 -8.88 9.80 12.98
CA ASP A 41 -10.03 10.27 12.20
C ASP A 41 -9.88 11.72 11.69
N VAL A 42 -9.18 12.58 12.44
CA VAL A 42 -8.94 13.97 12.02
C VAL A 42 -7.97 14.01 10.84
N THR A 43 -6.89 13.23 10.90
CA THR A 43 -5.93 13.11 9.80
C THR A 43 -6.57 12.43 8.58
N ALA A 44 -7.36 11.37 8.79
CA ALA A 44 -8.07 10.69 7.72
C ALA A 44 -9.06 11.61 7.00
N GLN A 45 -9.82 12.43 7.75
CA GLN A 45 -10.73 13.41 7.16
C GLN A 45 -9.98 14.45 6.33
N LYS A 46 -8.85 14.99 6.84
CA LYS A 46 -8.03 15.96 6.09
C LYS A 46 -7.49 15.38 4.78
N VAL A 47 -7.07 14.11 4.78
CA VAL A 47 -6.63 13.41 3.57
C VAL A 47 -7.77 13.32 2.56
N VAL A 48 -8.96 12.90 3.01
CA VAL A 48 -10.16 12.80 2.15
C VAL A 48 -10.56 14.17 1.59
N ASP A 49 -10.57 15.22 2.42
CA ASP A 49 -10.91 16.58 2.00
C ASP A 49 -9.95 17.09 0.95
N GLU A 50 -8.65 16.86 1.14
CA GLU A 50 -7.60 17.30 0.21
C GLU A 50 -7.69 16.57 -1.14
N ILE A 51 -7.99 15.27 -1.13
CA ILE A 51 -8.19 14.51 -2.38
C ILE A 51 -9.46 14.98 -3.10
N ASN A 52 -10.54 15.25 -2.37
CA ASN A 52 -11.80 15.74 -2.94
C ASN A 52 -11.71 17.16 -3.53
N GLN A 53 -10.60 17.89 -3.35
CA GLN A 53 -10.33 19.13 -4.08
C GLN A 53 -9.87 18.90 -5.52
N ILE A 54 -9.49 17.66 -5.86
CA ILE A 54 -9.16 17.27 -7.23
C ILE A 54 -10.48 17.03 -7.96
N SER A 55 -10.75 17.87 -8.97
CA SER A 55 -11.87 17.66 -9.88
C SER A 55 -11.67 16.39 -10.72
N ASP A 56 -12.77 15.76 -11.11
CA ASP A 56 -12.80 14.68 -12.10
C ASP A 56 -11.94 13.46 -11.71
N LEU A 57 -11.94 13.09 -10.42
CA LEU A 57 -11.20 11.94 -9.89
C LEU A 57 -11.47 10.64 -10.66
N GLU A 58 -12.70 10.47 -11.14
CA GLU A 58 -13.19 9.34 -11.93
C GLU A 58 -12.56 9.23 -13.32
N ASP A 59 -12.07 10.35 -13.88
CA ASP A 59 -11.49 10.39 -15.21
C ASP A 59 -10.00 10.05 -15.19
N TYR A 60 -9.37 10.04 -14.01
CA TYR A 60 -7.98 9.69 -13.87
C TYR A 60 -7.75 8.18 -13.91
N SER A 61 -6.82 7.76 -14.76
CA SER A 61 -6.14 6.47 -14.59
C SER A 61 -5.40 6.43 -13.25
N GLU A 62 -5.18 5.24 -12.69
CA GLU A 62 -4.41 5.07 -11.44
C GLU A 62 -3.05 5.79 -11.50
N LYS A 63 -2.32 5.65 -12.61
CA LYS A 63 -1.04 6.34 -12.83
C LYS A 63 -1.20 7.87 -12.91
N GLY A 64 -2.28 8.34 -13.52
CA GLY A 64 -2.61 9.77 -13.58
C GLY A 64 -2.90 10.34 -12.19
N LEU A 65 -3.66 9.59 -11.40
CA LEU A 65 -3.97 9.91 -10.03
C LEU A 65 -2.71 9.95 -9.17
N THR A 66 -1.81 8.96 -9.27
CA THR A 66 -0.51 8.98 -8.55
C THR A 66 0.23 10.29 -8.80
N LYS A 67 0.41 10.68 -10.06
CA LYS A 67 1.08 11.95 -10.41
C LYS A 67 0.37 13.17 -9.82
N LYS A 68 -0.95 13.17 -9.84
CA LYS A 68 -1.76 14.28 -9.31
C LYS A 68 -1.62 14.39 -7.78
N LEU A 69 -1.61 13.26 -7.07
CA LEU A 69 -1.40 13.21 -5.63
C LEU A 69 0.05 13.59 -5.24
N GLU A 70 1.05 13.17 -6.04
CA GLU A 70 2.47 13.55 -5.83
C GLU A 70 2.71 15.06 -5.96
N GLN A 71 1.94 15.74 -6.80
CA GLN A 71 2.00 17.19 -6.97
C GLN A 71 1.33 17.96 -5.82
N ASN A 72 0.56 17.29 -4.96
CA ASN A 72 -0.06 17.91 -3.80
C ASN A 72 0.90 17.82 -2.59
N GLU A 73 1.71 18.87 -2.41
CA GLU A 73 2.71 18.92 -1.33
C GLU A 73 2.10 18.73 0.06
N LYS A 74 0.93 19.34 0.32
CA LYS A 74 0.22 19.23 1.59
C LYS A 74 -0.23 17.79 1.86
N LEU A 75 -0.72 17.11 0.83
CA LEU A 75 -1.06 15.69 0.92
C LEU A 75 0.19 14.84 1.22
N ILE A 76 1.30 15.09 0.53
CA ILE A 76 2.57 14.40 0.77
C ILE A 76 3.06 14.62 2.21
N GLU A 77 2.91 15.82 2.75
CA GLU A 77 3.25 16.09 4.16
C GLU A 77 2.36 15.30 5.13
N MET A 78 1.05 15.23 4.88
CA MET A 78 0.14 14.40 5.69
C MET A 78 0.49 12.91 5.59
N LEU A 79 0.88 12.42 4.42
CA LEU A 79 1.29 11.02 4.25
C LEU A 79 2.53 10.65 5.05
N LYS A 80 3.48 11.57 5.22
CA LYS A 80 4.69 11.36 6.03
C LYS A 80 4.38 11.20 7.52
N THR A 81 3.26 11.71 8.01
CA THR A 81 2.87 11.56 9.42
C THR A 81 2.11 10.26 9.68
N ILE A 82 1.59 9.61 8.64
CA ILE A 82 0.85 8.34 8.76
C ILE A 82 1.85 7.18 8.84
N LYS A 83 1.72 6.39 9.91
CA LYS A 83 2.53 5.17 10.10
C LYS A 83 1.72 3.94 9.71
N LEU A 84 2.40 2.91 9.22
CA LEU A 84 1.79 1.59 9.09
C LEU A 84 1.83 0.85 10.42
N ASP A 85 0.78 0.06 10.67
CA ASP A 85 0.79 -0.89 11.77
C ASP A 85 1.81 -2.00 11.45
N GLN A 86 2.87 -2.07 12.26
CA GLN A 86 3.93 -3.06 12.10
C GLN A 86 3.46 -4.48 12.43
N SER A 87 2.36 -4.65 13.17
CA SER A 87 1.77 -5.95 13.48
C SER A 87 1.19 -6.65 12.24
N VAL A 88 0.77 -5.88 11.23
CA VAL A 88 0.29 -6.39 9.93
C VAL A 88 1.45 -6.99 9.10
N ARG A 89 2.71 -6.69 9.47
CA ARG A 89 3.91 -7.14 8.75
C ARG A 89 4.72 -8.23 9.45
N GLN A 90 4.30 -8.71 10.62
CA GLN A 90 4.82 -9.98 11.14
C GLN A 90 4.20 -11.16 10.36
N VAL A 91 4.47 -11.22 9.06
CA VAL A 91 4.73 -12.53 8.46
C VAL A 91 6.13 -12.88 8.96
N THR A 92 6.20 -13.56 10.10
CA THR A 92 7.42 -14.23 10.54
C THR A 92 7.78 -15.24 9.46
N GLN A 93 8.54 -14.83 8.45
CA GLN A 93 9.24 -15.77 7.60
C GLN A 93 10.35 -16.34 8.47
N ILE A 94 10.07 -17.47 9.12
CA ILE A 94 11.13 -18.32 9.64
C ILE A 94 11.83 -18.86 8.40
N HIS A 95 12.87 -18.16 7.97
CA HIS A 95 13.86 -18.71 7.06
C HIS A 95 14.67 -19.75 7.86
N SER A 96 14.09 -20.94 8.03
CA SER A 96 14.89 -22.14 8.27
C SER A 96 15.47 -22.58 6.92
N GLY A 97 16.38 -21.78 6.40
CA GLY A 97 17.21 -22.16 5.28
C GLY A 97 18.47 -22.81 5.82
N SER A 98 18.53 -24.15 5.84
CA SER A 98 19.83 -24.77 5.61
C SER A 98 20.03 -24.72 4.11
N GLY A 99 20.96 -23.86 3.70
CA GLY A 99 21.20 -23.58 2.29
C GLY A 99 21.61 -24.81 1.51
N ASP A 100 21.10 -24.89 0.29
CA ASP A 100 21.90 -25.24 -0.88
C ASP A 100 21.22 -24.64 -2.11
N ASN A 101 21.89 -23.66 -2.73
CA ASN A 101 21.62 -23.23 -4.09
C ASN A 101 22.79 -23.74 -4.92
N VAL A 102 22.61 -24.82 -5.68
CA VAL A 102 23.58 -25.29 -6.66
C VAL A 102 22.94 -25.25 -8.04
N ALA A 103 23.37 -24.27 -8.84
CA ALA A 103 23.21 -24.28 -10.28
C ALA A 103 24.30 -25.19 -10.87
N GLY A 104 23.93 -26.33 -11.46
CA GLY A 104 24.87 -27.20 -12.16
C GLY A 104 24.45 -28.67 -12.18
N ASP A 105 24.18 -29.16 -13.38
CA ASP A 105 23.99 -30.55 -13.84
C ASP A 105 23.13 -31.54 -13.03
N LYS A 106 22.12 -32.08 -13.72
CA LYS A 106 21.38 -33.26 -13.29
C LYS A 106 22.30 -34.47 -13.27
N ASN A 107 22.44 -35.11 -12.11
CA ASN A 107 22.67 -36.55 -12.06
C ASN A 107 21.67 -37.16 -11.07
N VAL A 108 20.62 -37.78 -11.61
CA VAL A 108 19.64 -38.51 -10.83
C VAL A 108 20.26 -39.86 -10.46
N THR A 109 20.68 -39.99 -9.21
CA THR A 109 20.99 -41.29 -8.62
C THR A 109 19.86 -41.65 -7.66
N TYR A 110 19.01 -42.59 -8.05
CA TYR A 110 18.06 -43.21 -7.14
C TYR A 110 18.83 -44.05 -6.12
N LYS A 111 18.63 -43.76 -4.83
CA LYS A 111 18.82 -44.74 -3.78
C LYS A 111 17.48 -44.95 -3.10
N SER A 112 16.91 -46.13 -3.35
CA SER A 112 15.82 -46.70 -2.58
C SER A 112 16.43 -47.31 -1.33
N ASP A 113 15.96 -46.90 -0.15
CA ASP A 113 16.23 -47.61 1.10
C ASP A 113 14.90 -47.97 1.75
N LEU A 114 14.44 -49.20 1.48
CA LEU A 114 14.00 -50.24 2.43
C LEU A 114 13.44 -51.45 1.67
#